data_AF-A0A8S2TN20-F1
#
_entry.id   AF-A0A8S2TN20-F1
#
_cell.length_a   1.000
_cell.length_b   1.000
_cell.length_c   1.000
_cell.angle_alpha   90.00
_cell.angle_beta   90.00
_cell.angle_gamma   90.00
#
_symmetry.space_group_name_H-M   'P 1'
#
loop_
_entity.id
_entity.type
_entity.pdbx_description
1 polymer ?
#
loop_
_entity_poly.entity_id
_entity_poly.type
_entity_poly.pdbx_seq_one_letter_code
_entity_poly.pdbx_strand_id
1 'polypeptide(L)'
;ELKQELVKKIRSRLYECSHLFVVLLYNERTDKLQTVRAHFSPSESSYFFFGKNHEIEDYARAGNRVKETVTVDEGLLDGLQHTMEPLLRFSGLTTTLKKGIIHLLKPFTICLKGDVLTPEQAKLLKLFQRPLAQFKIKVKLHWNKNNEKV
;
A
#
# COMPACT_ATOMS: atom_id res chain seq x y z
N GLU A 1 27.52 -12.53 -4.88
CA GLU A 1 27.40 -11.80 -6.16
C GLU A 1 26.44 -10.63 -6.16
N LEU A 2 25.12 -10.83 -6.00
CA LEU A 2 24.09 -9.78 -6.22
C LEU A 2 24.32 -8.45 -5.47
N LYS A 3 24.78 -8.49 -4.20
CA LYS A 3 25.08 -7.27 -3.43
C LYS A 3 26.27 -6.48 -4.02
N GLN A 4 27.29 -7.17 -4.52
CA GLN A 4 28.48 -6.52 -5.09
C GLN A 4 28.17 -5.85 -6.43
N GLU A 5 27.33 -6.47 -7.27
CA GLU A 5 26.88 -5.85 -8.52
C GLU A 5 26.04 -4.60 -8.28
N LEU A 6 25.12 -4.65 -7.32
CA LEU A 6 24.31 -3.49 -6.94
C LEU A 6 25.20 -2.35 -6.45
N VAL A 7 26.16 -2.64 -5.57
CA VAL A 7 27.12 -1.65 -5.07
C VAL A 7 27.94 -1.05 -6.22
N LYS A 8 28.38 -1.86 -7.18
CA LYS A 8 29.08 -1.37 -8.38
C LYS A 8 28.20 -0.42 -9.20
N LYS A 9 26.93 -0.77 -9.45
CA LYS A 9 25.95 0.06 -10.18
C LYS A 9 25.66 1.38 -9.47
N ILE A 10 25.53 1.37 -8.15
CA ILE A 10 25.35 2.59 -7.35
C ILE A 10 26.60 3.47 -7.48
N ARG A 11 27.79 2.89 -7.27
CA ARG A 11 29.07 3.62 -7.33
C ARG A 11 29.32 4.28 -8.68
N SER A 12 28.99 3.62 -9.79
CA SER A 12 29.18 4.21 -11.12
C SER A 12 28.33 5.46 -11.36
N ARG A 13 27.16 5.58 -10.70
CA ARG A 13 26.24 6.71 -10.84
C ARG A 13 26.41 7.81 -9.80
N LEU A 14 27.12 7.54 -8.70
CA LEU A 14 27.39 8.54 -7.65
C LEU A 14 28.11 9.78 -8.18
N TYR A 15 28.94 9.64 -9.22
CA TYR A 15 29.66 10.78 -9.80
C TYR A 15 28.75 11.77 -10.53
N GLU A 16 27.65 11.29 -11.10
CA GLU A 16 26.67 12.04 -11.89
C GLU A 16 25.57 12.68 -11.03
N CYS A 17 25.39 12.19 -9.80
CA CYS A 17 24.31 12.63 -8.91
C CYS A 17 24.80 13.71 -7.91
N SER A 18 24.03 14.80 -7.78
CA SER A 18 24.30 15.83 -6.76
C SER A 18 23.67 15.49 -5.40
N HIS A 19 22.63 14.65 -5.39
CA HIS A 19 21.91 14.25 -4.20
C HIS A 19 21.77 12.73 -4.14
N LEU A 20 21.90 12.17 -2.94
CA LEU A 20 21.65 10.76 -2.65
C LEU A 20 20.65 10.68 -1.50
N PHE A 21 19.62 9.85 -1.66
CA PHE A 21 18.62 9.60 -0.64
C PHE A 21 18.59 8.12 -0.28
N VAL A 22 18.60 7.82 1.01
CA VAL A 22 18.22 6.50 1.52
C VAL A 22 16.78 6.62 1.99
N VAL A 23 15.90 5.78 1.43
CA VAL A 23 14.48 5.77 1.77
C VAL A 23 14.07 4.43 2.35
N LEU A 24 13.17 4.47 3.33
CA LEU A 24 12.37 3.32 3.70
C LEU A 24 11.04 3.38 2.99
N LEU A 25 10.58 2.22 2.56
CA LEU A 25 9.34 2.05 1.86
C LEU A 25 8.43 1.17 2.72
N TYR A 26 7.19 1.63 2.90
CA TYR A 26 6.20 0.91 3.69
C TYR A 26 5.08 0.44 2.78
N ASN A 27 4.70 -0.84 2.94
CA ASN A 27 3.61 -1.46 2.19
C ASN A 27 3.81 -1.34 0.67
N GLU A 28 4.99 -1.77 0.20
CA GLU A 28 5.38 -1.73 -1.20
C GLU A 28 4.45 -2.58 -2.07
N ARG A 29 3.92 -1.95 -3.12
CA ARG A 29 3.34 -2.67 -4.26
C ARG A 29 3.99 -2.20 -5.55
N THR A 30 4.15 -3.13 -6.48
CA THR A 30 4.84 -2.91 -7.76
C THR A 30 4.24 -1.75 -8.55
N ASP A 31 2.91 -1.59 -8.57
CA ASP A 31 2.19 -0.52 -9.29
C ASP A 31 2.50 0.87 -8.70
N LYS A 32 2.57 0.98 -7.37
CA LYS A 32 2.89 2.23 -6.69
C LYS A 32 4.35 2.62 -6.87
N LEU A 33 5.27 1.66 -6.82
CA LEU A 33 6.68 1.90 -7.13
C LEU A 33 6.90 2.32 -8.58
N GLN A 34 6.17 1.71 -9.53
CA GLN A 34 6.21 2.14 -10.93
C GLN A 34 5.73 3.59 -11.09
N THR A 35 4.68 3.98 -10.37
CA THR A 35 4.17 5.36 -10.37
C THR A 35 5.22 6.35 -9.85
N VAL A 36 5.88 6.02 -8.74
CA VAL A 36 6.97 6.84 -8.18
C VAL A 36 8.11 6.95 -9.17
N ARG A 37 8.56 5.83 -9.74
CA ARG A 37 9.63 5.83 -10.74
C ARG A 37 9.27 6.69 -11.94
N ALA A 38 8.04 6.56 -12.46
CA ALA A 38 7.57 7.36 -13.58
C ALA A 38 7.53 8.87 -13.25
N HIS A 39 7.19 9.25 -12.01
CA HIS A 39 7.18 10.65 -11.59
C HIS A 39 8.57 11.29 -11.59
N PHE A 40 9.60 10.53 -11.21
CA PHE A 40 10.99 11.00 -11.17
C PHE A 40 11.78 10.68 -12.45
N SER A 41 11.24 9.83 -13.34
CA SER A 41 11.85 9.46 -14.62
C SER A 41 11.95 10.58 -15.68
N PRO A 42 11.10 11.63 -15.75
CA PRO A 42 11.23 12.64 -16.80
C PRO A 42 12.46 13.53 -16.64
N SER A 43 13.08 13.57 -15.45
CA SER A 43 14.44 14.06 -15.29
C SER A 43 15.39 12.90 -15.55
N GLU A 44 16.16 12.93 -16.65
CA GLU A 44 17.18 11.92 -17.01
C GLU A 44 18.28 11.71 -15.93
N SER A 45 18.20 12.42 -14.82
CA SER A 45 19.19 12.49 -13.74
C SER A 45 18.79 11.78 -12.44
N SER A 46 17.65 11.07 -12.38
CA SER A 46 17.23 10.34 -11.18
C SER A 46 17.32 8.81 -11.35
N TYR A 47 17.92 8.13 -10.37
CA TYR A 47 18.10 6.68 -10.39
C TYR A 47 17.57 6.04 -9.10
N PHE A 48 16.78 4.97 -9.23
CA PHE A 48 16.28 4.18 -8.12
C PHE A 48 17.00 2.84 -8.07
N PHE A 49 17.65 2.57 -6.94
CA PHE A 49 18.33 1.30 -6.69
C PHE A 49 17.62 0.57 -5.55
N PHE A 50 17.29 -0.70 -5.78
CA PHE A 50 16.68 -1.58 -4.79
C PHE A 50 17.60 -2.76 -4.53
N GLY A 51 17.75 -3.15 -3.28
CA GLY A 51 18.62 -4.24 -2.87
C GLY A 51 18.16 -4.86 -1.57
N LYS A 52 18.55 -6.12 -1.35
CA LYS A 52 18.32 -6.80 -0.08
C LYS A 52 19.23 -6.23 1.00
N ASN A 53 18.70 -5.35 1.85
CA ASN A 53 19.27 -5.19 3.18
C ASN A 53 19.09 -6.52 3.95
N HIS A 54 19.98 -6.84 4.89
CA HIS A 54 19.79 -8.04 5.72
C HIS A 54 18.58 -7.76 6.62
N GLU A 55 17.41 -8.13 6.12
CA GLU A 55 16.15 -8.06 6.83
C GLU A 55 15.72 -9.49 7.09
N ILE A 56 15.56 -9.82 8.38
CA ILE A 56 14.85 -11.01 8.80
C ILE A 56 13.37 -10.65 8.58
N GLU A 57 12.86 -11.01 7.41
CA GLU A 57 11.45 -10.80 7.09
C GLU A 57 10.59 -11.75 7.93
N ASP A 58 9.65 -11.17 8.66
CA ASP A 58 8.47 -11.86 9.19
C ASP A 58 7.22 -11.32 8.46
N TYR A 59 6.20 -12.16 8.33
CA TYR A 59 5.04 -11.85 7.51
C TYR A 59 4.04 -10.97 8.26
N ALA A 60 3.59 -9.85 7.66
CA ALA A 60 2.36 -9.21 8.08
C ALA A 60 1.15 -10.07 7.63
N ARG A 61 0.66 -10.95 8.52
CA ARG A 61 -0.55 -11.76 8.35
C ARG A 61 -1.74 -11.10 9.06
N ALA A 62 -2.89 -11.78 9.16
CA ALA A 62 -3.92 -11.39 10.14
C ALA A 62 -3.24 -11.04 11.47
N GLY A 63 -3.43 -9.81 11.96
CA GLY A 63 -2.48 -9.24 12.93
C GLY A 63 -2.25 -7.73 12.80
N ASN A 64 -2.42 -7.17 11.60
CA ASN A 64 -2.22 -5.74 11.38
C ASN A 64 -3.23 -4.91 12.18
N ARG A 65 -2.72 -3.97 12.99
CA ARG A 65 -3.56 -3.01 13.70
C ARG A 65 -4.18 -1.99 12.75
N VAL A 66 -5.48 -1.87 12.83
CA VAL A 66 -6.30 -0.92 12.09
C VAL A 66 -5.97 0.51 12.53
N LYS A 67 -5.67 1.40 11.58
CA LYS A 67 -5.24 2.78 11.87
C LYS A 67 -6.41 3.74 12.07
N GLU A 68 -7.56 3.42 11.50
CA GLU A 68 -8.77 4.23 11.51
C GLU A 68 -10.00 3.33 11.43
N THR A 69 -11.11 3.77 12.03
CA THR A 69 -12.38 3.06 11.91
C THR A 69 -12.91 3.19 10.50
N VAL A 70 -13.34 2.08 9.90
CA VAL A 70 -13.95 2.06 8.57
C VAL A 70 -15.38 1.57 8.68
N THR A 71 -16.31 2.45 8.29
CA THR A 71 -17.74 2.17 8.23
C THR A 71 -18.22 2.38 6.81
N VAL A 72 -19.17 1.53 6.39
CA VAL A 72 -19.91 1.68 5.13
C VAL A 72 -21.32 2.12 5.49
N ASP A 73 -21.71 3.27 4.95
CA ASP A 73 -23.04 3.82 5.19
C ASP A 73 -24.12 2.98 4.50
N GLU A 74 -25.34 3.03 5.06
CA GLU A 74 -26.50 2.42 4.41
C GLU A 74 -26.77 3.06 3.05
N GLY A 75 -27.32 2.27 2.12
CA GLY A 75 -27.63 2.75 0.78
C GLY A 75 -27.24 1.78 -0.31
N LEU A 76 -27.08 2.32 -1.51
CA LEU A 76 -26.79 1.56 -2.72
C LEU A 76 -25.30 1.22 -2.81
N LEU A 77 -24.98 -0.06 -2.96
CA LEU A 77 -23.62 -0.54 -3.17
C LEU A 77 -23.35 -0.66 -4.69
N ASP A 78 -23.02 0.48 -5.30
CA ASP A 78 -22.73 0.54 -6.74
C ASP A 78 -21.45 -0.22 -7.09
N GLY A 79 -21.39 -0.76 -8.31
CA GLY A 79 -20.21 -1.45 -8.84
C GLY A 79 -19.97 -2.87 -8.32
N LEU A 80 -20.86 -3.43 -7.49
CA LEU A 80 -20.80 -4.83 -7.06
C LEU A 80 -21.72 -5.71 -7.92
N GLN A 81 -21.21 -6.90 -8.30
CA GLN A 81 -22.02 -7.89 -9.01
C GLN A 81 -23.09 -8.47 -8.09
N HIS A 82 -24.33 -8.64 -8.60
CA HIS A 82 -25.46 -9.18 -7.84
C HIS A 82 -25.20 -10.58 -7.24
N THR A 83 -24.32 -11.36 -7.87
CA THR A 83 -23.86 -12.68 -7.40
C THR A 83 -23.06 -12.62 -6.10
N MET A 84 -22.56 -11.45 -5.70
CA MET A 84 -21.80 -11.25 -4.46
C MET A 84 -22.70 -11.06 -3.23
N GLU A 85 -24.00 -10.87 -3.42
CA GLU A 85 -24.96 -10.63 -2.34
C GLU A 85 -24.96 -11.74 -1.26
N PRO A 86 -24.96 -13.05 -1.61
CA PRO A 86 -24.87 -14.11 -0.60
C PRO A 86 -23.58 -14.06 0.23
N LEU A 87 -22.46 -13.68 -0.39
CA LEU A 87 -21.17 -13.56 0.29
C LEU A 87 -21.17 -12.38 1.27
N LEU A 88 -21.76 -11.26 0.87
CA LEU A 88 -21.89 -10.08 1.74
C LEU A 88 -22.76 -10.39 2.95
N ARG A 89 -23.87 -11.10 2.73
CA ARG A 89 -24.75 -11.57 3.81
C ARG A 89 -24.03 -12.53 4.76
N PHE A 90 -23.26 -13.47 4.21
CA PHE A 90 -22.45 -14.39 5.01
C PHE A 90 -21.38 -13.66 5.83
N SER A 91 -20.82 -12.57 5.28
CA SER A 91 -19.84 -11.71 5.96
C SER A 91 -20.46 -10.74 6.99
N GLY A 92 -21.77 -10.87 7.28
CA GLY A 92 -22.48 -10.11 8.30
C GLY A 92 -23.13 -8.80 7.81
N LEU A 93 -23.03 -8.45 6.53
CA LEU A 93 -23.68 -7.26 5.99
C LEU A 93 -25.19 -7.54 5.80
N THR A 94 -26.02 -6.64 6.31
CA THR A 94 -27.47 -6.76 6.13
C THR A 94 -27.86 -6.18 4.76
N THR A 95 -27.79 -7.00 3.71
CA THR A 95 -28.04 -6.59 2.32
C THR A 95 -29.38 -7.08 1.78
N THR A 96 -29.93 -6.34 0.82
CA THR A 96 -31.06 -6.77 -0.01
C THR A 96 -30.78 -6.48 -1.48
N LEU A 97 -31.34 -7.28 -2.37
CA LEU A 97 -31.32 -7.00 -3.80
C LEU A 97 -32.56 -6.15 -4.16
N LYS A 98 -32.39 -4.98 -4.79
CA LYS A 98 -33.49 -4.23 -5.41
C LYS A 98 -33.14 -3.96 -6.87
N LYS A 99 -33.96 -4.49 -7.80
CA LYS A 99 -33.75 -4.35 -9.25
C LYS A 99 -32.34 -4.77 -9.72
N GLY A 100 -31.78 -5.82 -9.14
CA GLY A 100 -30.44 -6.32 -9.49
C GLY A 100 -29.28 -5.58 -8.82
N ILE A 101 -29.54 -4.53 -8.04
CA ILE A 101 -28.51 -3.78 -7.31
C ILE A 101 -28.55 -4.15 -5.83
N ILE A 102 -27.39 -4.28 -5.20
CA ILE A 102 -27.26 -4.60 -3.79
C ILE A 102 -27.44 -3.31 -2.97
N HIS A 103 -28.36 -3.34 -2.01
CA HIS A 103 -28.57 -2.27 -1.04
C HIS A 103 -28.18 -2.74 0.35
N LEU A 104 -27.35 -1.97 1.04
CA LEU A 104 -27.06 -2.15 2.45
C LEU A 104 -28.19 -1.49 3.27
N LEU A 105 -28.83 -2.27 4.12
CA LEU A 105 -30.02 -1.83 4.89
C LEU A 105 -29.67 -1.08 6.18
N LYS A 106 -28.44 -1.24 6.69
CA LYS A 106 -27.95 -0.60 7.90
C LYS A 106 -26.46 -0.32 7.77
N PRO A 107 -25.93 0.77 8.35
CA PRO A 107 -24.51 1.02 8.35
C PRO A 107 -23.75 -0.17 8.95
N PHE A 108 -22.65 -0.56 8.29
CA PHE A 108 -21.84 -1.68 8.72
C PHE A 108 -20.41 -1.22 9.01
N THR A 109 -19.95 -1.45 10.24
CA THR A 109 -18.56 -1.14 10.62
C THR A 109 -17.69 -2.34 10.28
N ILE A 110 -16.79 -2.17 9.32
CA ILE A 110 -15.89 -3.24 8.88
C ILE A 110 -14.84 -3.50 9.97
N CYS A 111 -14.20 -2.44 10.48
CA CYS A 111 -13.19 -2.56 11.54
C CYS A 111 -13.05 -1.26 12.35
N LEU A 112 -12.67 -1.37 13.62
CA LEU A 112 -12.41 -0.22 14.50
C LEU A 112 -10.92 0.09 14.58
N LYS A 113 -10.59 1.36 14.82
CA LYS A 113 -9.21 1.78 15.09
C LYS A 113 -8.62 1.02 16.29
N GLY A 114 -7.44 0.42 16.09
CA GLY A 114 -6.70 -0.31 17.10
C GLY A 114 -6.90 -1.82 17.06
N ASP A 115 -7.96 -2.30 16.40
CA ASP A 115 -8.27 -3.73 16.27
C ASP A 115 -7.29 -4.45 15.35
N VAL A 116 -7.18 -5.75 15.54
CA VAL A 116 -6.43 -6.65 14.67
C VAL A 116 -7.32 -7.07 13.51
N LEU A 117 -6.90 -6.74 12.29
CA LEU A 117 -7.69 -7.02 11.09
C LEU A 117 -7.83 -8.53 10.83
N THR A 118 -9.07 -9.01 10.71
CA THR A 118 -9.37 -10.40 10.31
C THR A 118 -9.30 -10.59 8.79
N PRO A 119 -9.12 -11.82 8.29
CA PRO A 119 -9.12 -12.09 6.85
C PRO A 119 -10.40 -11.65 6.13
N GLU A 120 -11.57 -11.75 6.78
CA GLU A 120 -12.85 -11.32 6.22
C GLU A 120 -12.92 -9.79 6.13
N GLN A 121 -12.51 -9.07 7.17
CA GLN A 121 -12.42 -7.62 7.14
C GLN A 121 -11.47 -7.13 6.04
N ALA A 122 -10.33 -7.81 5.85
CA ALA A 122 -9.41 -7.50 4.76
C ALA A 122 -10.04 -7.70 3.36
N LYS A 123 -10.85 -8.74 3.18
CA LYS A 123 -11.61 -8.97 1.94
C LYS A 123 -12.65 -7.87 1.72
N LEU A 124 -13.40 -7.49 2.77
CA LEU A 124 -14.39 -6.42 2.70
C LEU A 124 -13.74 -5.07 2.36
N LEU A 125 -12.63 -4.71 3.01
CA LEU A 125 -11.88 -3.48 2.69
C LEU A 125 -11.43 -3.43 1.23
N LYS A 126 -11.02 -4.57 0.65
CA LYS A 126 -10.68 -4.67 -0.77
C LYS A 126 -11.91 -4.49 -1.65
N LEU A 127 -13.02 -5.13 -1.30
CA LEU A 127 -14.28 -5.06 -2.04
C LEU A 127 -14.84 -3.64 -2.11
N PHE A 128 -14.80 -2.92 -0.99
CA PHE A 128 -15.22 -1.52 -0.88
C PHE A 128 -14.16 -0.50 -1.29
N GLN A 129 -13.02 -0.97 -1.84
CA GLN A 129 -11.91 -0.11 -2.28
C GLN A 129 -11.45 0.88 -1.20
N ARG A 130 -11.42 0.46 0.07
CA ARG A 130 -10.94 1.23 1.23
C ARG A 130 -9.54 0.75 1.64
N PRO A 131 -8.46 1.25 1.03
CA PRO A 131 -7.10 0.84 1.37
C PRO A 131 -6.67 1.39 2.73
N LEU A 132 -6.58 0.54 3.76
CA LEU A 132 -6.05 0.90 5.08
C LEU A 132 -4.52 1.01 5.14
N ALA A 133 -3.83 0.47 4.14
CA ALA A 133 -2.39 0.46 4.06
C ALA A 133 -1.93 1.45 2.99
N GLN A 134 -1.56 2.65 3.43
CA GLN A 134 -0.94 3.66 2.57
C GLN A 134 0.49 3.25 2.24
N PHE A 135 0.82 3.22 0.95
CA PHE A 135 2.21 3.20 0.50
C PHE A 135 2.88 4.51 0.96
N LYS A 136 4.00 4.41 1.68
CA LYS A 136 4.74 5.58 2.18
C LYS A 136 6.22 5.45 1.89
N ILE A 137 6.83 6.53 1.43
CA ILE A 137 8.28 6.67 1.30
C ILE A 137 8.75 7.59 2.43
N LYS A 138 9.65 7.10 3.29
CA LYS A 138 10.26 7.87 4.37
C LYS A 138 11.75 8.04 4.09
N VAL A 139 12.20 9.28 3.87
CA VAL A 139 13.63 9.59 3.77
C VAL A 139 14.29 9.35 5.12
N LYS A 140 15.36 8.56 5.12
CA LYS A 140 16.19 8.28 6.30
C LYS A 140 17.45 9.11 6.33
N LEU A 141 18.07 9.27 5.17
CA LEU A 141 19.33 9.96 5.01
C LEU A 141 19.30 10.70 3.70
N HIS A 142 19.86 11.91 3.71
CA HIS A 142 20.06 12.74 2.53
C HIS A 142 21.51 13.17 2.53
N TRP A 143 22.25 12.79 1.50
CA TRP A 143 23.59 13.27 1.27
C TRP A 143 23.59 14.20 0.07
N ASN A 144 24.35 15.29 0.16
CA ASN A 144 24.52 16.25 -0.92
C ASN A 144 26.01 16.49 -1.19
N LYS A 145 26.38 16.35 -2.47
CA LYS A 145 27.76 16.47 -2.93
C LYS A 145 28.33 17.88 -2.73
N ASN A 146 27.49 18.91 -2.81
CA ASN A 146 27.93 20.31 -2.79
C ASN A 146 28.26 20.82 -1.39
N ASN A 147 27.81 20.13 -0.34
CA ASN A 147 28.04 20.54 1.04
C ASN A 147 28.70 19.44 1.90
N GLU A 148 29.03 18.29 1.30
CA GLU A 148 29.62 17.09 1.93
C GLU A 148 28.99 16.69 3.27
N LYS A 149 27.71 17.05 3.47
CA LYS A 149 26.97 16.79 4.70
C LYS A 149 25.98 15.66 4.51
N VAL A 150 25.83 14.86 5.57
CA VAL A 150 24.90 13.73 5.73
C VAL A 150 23.74 14.16 6.62
#